data_AF-A0A1H9PYY7-F1
#
_entry.id   AF-A0A1H9PYY7-F1
#
_cell.length_a   1.000
_cell.length_b   1.000
_cell.length_c   1.000
_cell.angle_alpha   90.00
_cell.angle_beta   90.00
_cell.angle_gamma   90.00
#
_symmetry.space_group_name_H-M   'P 1'
#
loop_
_entity.id
_entity.type
_entity.pdbx_description
1 polymer ?
#
loop_
_entity_poly.entity_id
_entity_poly.type
_entity_poly.pdbx_seq_one_letter_code
_entity_poly.pdbx_strand_id
1 'polypeptide(L)'
;MFLNLLLSLAIVGVVALATIVLRRLKNRQVRQDALWFGYEQHMNELREASPEAEMARVAQVYQRAKSGTKAAIVWERTGAEQDSWFEGSNPSPGDLLLLRGSAGWGPDSASPNVFYVAPGQVLSSMTVGAQAAAARHRHRLAATGVTP
;
A
#
# COMPACT_ATOMS: atom_id res chain seq x y z
N MET A 1 -31.20 -22.79 -44.28
CA MET A 1 -31.00 -21.34 -44.07
C MET A 1 -31.08 -20.92 -42.60
N PHE A 2 -32.12 -21.30 -41.85
CA PHE A 2 -32.29 -20.89 -40.44
C PHE A 2 -31.16 -21.32 -39.48
N LEU A 3 -30.59 -22.52 -39.65
CA LEU A 3 -29.49 -23.02 -38.80
C LEU A 3 -28.23 -22.15 -38.90
N ASN A 4 -27.86 -21.73 -40.12
CA ASN A 4 -26.67 -20.88 -40.36
C ASN A 4 -26.86 -19.47 -39.79
N LEU A 5 -28.10 -18.96 -39.78
CA LEU A 5 -28.44 -17.66 -39.20
C LEU A 5 -28.33 -17.67 -37.67
N LEU A 6 -28.79 -18.75 -37.03
CA LEU A 6 -28.67 -18.94 -35.58
C LEU A 6 -27.21 -19.11 -35.14
N LEU A 7 -26.42 -19.84 -35.92
CA LEU A 7 -25.00 -20.07 -35.63
C LEU A 7 -24.18 -18.78 -35.72
N SER A 8 -24.48 -17.93 -36.71
CA SER A 8 -23.82 -16.63 -36.86
C SER A 8 -24.20 -15.64 -35.76
N LEU A 9 -25.47 -15.61 -35.32
CA LEU A 9 -25.91 -14.83 -34.16
C LEU A 9 -25.23 -15.26 -32.85
N ALA A 10 -25.06 -16.56 -32.63
CA ALA A 10 -24.36 -17.09 -31.46
C ALA A 10 -22.88 -16.67 -31.44
N ILE A 11 -22.18 -16.74 -32.59
CA ILE A 11 -20.78 -16.33 -32.70
C ILE A 11 -20.63 -14.83 -32.41
N VAL A 12 -21.49 -13.99 -32.98
CA VAL A 12 -21.47 -12.54 -32.74
C VAL A 12 -21.71 -12.21 -31.26
N GLY A 13 -22.65 -12.91 -30.61
CA GLY A 13 -22.90 -12.76 -29.18
C GLY A 13 -21.68 -13.11 -28.31
N VAL A 14 -20.99 -14.21 -28.61
CA VAL A 14 -19.78 -14.63 -27.88
C VAL A 14 -18.63 -13.63 -28.07
N VAL A 15 -18.42 -13.15 -29.30
CA VAL A 15 -17.37 -12.16 -29.59
C VAL A 15 -17.65 -10.82 -28.93
N ALA A 16 -18.91 -10.36 -28.92
CA ALA A 16 -19.32 -9.15 -28.23
C ALA A 16 -19.14 -9.27 -26.70
N LEU A 17 -19.50 -10.40 -26.12
CA LEU A 17 -19.31 -10.65 -24.69
C LEU A 17 -17.81 -10.69 -24.32
N ALA A 18 -17.01 -11.40 -25.11
CA ALA A 18 -15.56 -11.49 -24.92
C ALA A 18 -14.90 -10.11 -24.99
N THR A 19 -15.26 -9.28 -25.97
CA THR A 19 -14.71 -7.92 -26.10
C THR A 19 -15.12 -6.99 -24.95
N ILE A 20 -16.35 -7.08 -24.46
CA ILE A 20 -16.80 -6.31 -23.28
C ILE A 20 -16.02 -6.73 -22.02
N VAL A 21 -15.85 -8.03 -21.80
CA VAL A 21 -15.09 -8.56 -20.66
C VAL A 21 -13.63 -8.12 -20.73
N LEU A 22 -12.98 -8.27 -21.89
CA LEU A 22 -11.60 -7.84 -22.11
C LEU A 22 -11.43 -6.33 -21.91
N ARG A 23 -12.37 -5.50 -22.39
CA ARG A 23 -12.34 -4.04 -22.15
C ARG A 23 -12.52 -3.69 -20.68
N ARG A 24 -13.40 -4.37 -19.95
CA ARG A 24 -13.57 -4.14 -18.51
C ARG A 24 -12.34 -4.54 -17.71
N LEU A 25 -11.70 -5.65 -18.07
CA LEU A 25 -10.45 -6.08 -17.46
C LEU A 25 -9.34 -5.05 -17.74
N LYS A 26 -9.19 -4.60 -18.99
CA LYS A 26 -8.21 -3.58 -19.38
C LYS A 26 -8.46 -2.22 -18.70
N ASN A 27 -9.70 -1.77 -18.61
CA ASN A 27 -10.01 -0.50 -17.93
C ASN A 27 -9.83 -0.58 -16.40
N ARG A 28 -10.06 -1.76 -15.79
CA ARG A 28 -9.69 -2.00 -14.38
C ARG A 28 -8.18 -1.99 -14.20
N GLN A 29 -7.42 -2.52 -15.15
CA GLN A 29 -5.95 -2.51 -15.14
C GLN A 29 -5.40 -1.08 -15.23
N VAL A 30 -5.81 -0.29 -16.22
CA VAL A 30 -5.35 1.10 -16.39
C VAL A 30 -5.64 1.96 -15.16
N ARG A 31 -6.80 1.76 -14.51
CA ARG A 31 -7.15 2.46 -13.27
C ARG A 31 -6.26 2.08 -12.09
N GLN A 32 -5.81 0.83 -11.99
CA GLN A 32 -4.91 0.37 -10.93
C GLN A 32 -3.47 0.86 -11.16
N ASP A 33 -3.06 0.94 -12.41
CA ASP A 33 -1.71 1.38 -12.80
C ASP A 33 -1.53 2.89 -12.53
N ALA A 34 -2.54 3.72 -12.83
CA ALA A 34 -2.51 5.16 -12.54
C ALA A 34 -2.45 5.47 -11.03
N LEU A 35 -3.10 4.65 -10.19
CA LEU A 35 -3.07 4.80 -8.74
C LEU A 35 -1.67 4.48 -8.17
N TRP A 36 -0.92 3.59 -8.82
CA TRP A 36 0.43 3.24 -8.39
C TRP A 36 1.45 4.33 -8.71
N PHE A 37 1.46 4.86 -9.93
CA PHE A 37 2.36 5.96 -10.30
C PHE A 37 2.14 7.19 -9.42
N GLY A 38 0.88 7.53 -9.13
CA GLY A 38 0.56 8.59 -8.19
C GLY A 38 1.05 8.31 -6.77
N TYR A 39 1.02 7.05 -6.32
CA TYR A 39 1.53 6.66 -5.01
C TYR A 39 3.06 6.73 -4.93
N GLU A 40 3.80 6.22 -5.93
CA GLU A 40 5.27 6.32 -5.96
C GLU A 40 5.75 7.76 -6.04
N GLN A 41 5.12 8.59 -6.88
CA GLN A 41 5.44 10.00 -6.97
C GLN A 41 5.18 10.71 -5.65
N HIS A 42 4.02 10.48 -5.03
CA HIS A 42 3.67 11.05 -3.73
C HIS A 42 4.63 10.61 -2.61
N MET A 43 5.07 9.35 -2.61
CA MET A 43 6.06 8.85 -1.66
C MET A 43 7.43 9.49 -1.84
N ASN A 44 7.86 9.72 -3.08
CA ASN A 44 9.12 10.38 -3.36
C ASN A 44 9.07 11.86 -2.96
N GLU A 45 7.99 12.57 -3.30
CA GLU A 45 7.78 13.97 -2.88
C GLU A 45 7.80 14.11 -1.36
N LEU A 46 7.15 13.20 -0.63
CA LEU A 46 7.15 13.20 0.84
C LEU A 46 8.54 12.93 1.43
N ARG A 47 9.35 12.07 0.80
CA ARG A 47 10.73 11.83 1.25
C ARG A 47 11.64 13.04 0.99
N GLU A 48 11.50 13.69 -0.16
CA GLU A 48 12.25 14.91 -0.46
C GLU A 48 11.88 16.06 0.48
N ALA A 49 10.59 16.19 0.80
CA ALA A 49 10.08 17.22 1.70
C ALA A 49 10.34 16.93 3.19
N SER A 50 10.78 15.73 3.55
CA SER A 50 11.01 15.32 4.95
C SER A 50 12.22 14.41 5.06
N PRO A 51 13.44 14.97 5.06
CA PRO A 51 14.70 14.21 5.17
C PRO A 51 14.80 13.35 6.43
N GLU A 52 14.10 13.75 7.49
CA GLU A 52 14.00 13.04 8.76
C GLU A 52 12.98 11.89 8.76
N ALA A 53 12.23 11.70 7.66
CA ALA A 53 11.27 10.62 7.55
C ALA A 53 11.94 9.30 7.15
N GLU A 54 11.61 8.23 7.86
CA GLU A 54 12.15 6.90 7.60
C GLU A 54 11.00 5.90 7.39
N MET A 55 11.25 4.91 6.53
CA MET A 55 10.29 3.84 6.30
C MET A 55 10.40 2.76 7.37
N ALA A 56 9.25 2.34 7.87
CA ALA A 56 9.16 1.21 8.77
C ALA A 56 7.95 0.33 8.44
N ARG A 57 8.09 -0.96 8.71
CA ARG A 57 7.00 -1.92 8.65
C ARG A 57 6.48 -2.19 10.04
N VAL A 58 5.16 -2.24 10.20
CA VAL A 58 4.56 -2.65 11.47
C VAL A 58 4.70 -4.17 11.61
N ALA A 59 5.53 -4.62 12.54
CA ALA A 59 5.71 -6.05 12.80
C ALA A 59 4.55 -6.60 13.63
N GLN A 60 4.20 -5.91 14.71
CA GLN A 60 3.17 -6.34 15.65
C GLN A 60 2.47 -5.15 16.29
N VAL A 61 1.17 -5.30 16.56
CA VAL A 61 0.40 -4.36 17.38
C VAL A 61 0.15 -5.01 18.75
N TYR A 62 0.65 -4.39 19.81
CA TYR A 62 0.51 -4.89 21.19
C TYR A 62 -0.80 -4.43 21.82
N GLN A 63 -1.15 -3.17 21.60
CA GLN A 63 -2.29 -2.54 22.25
C GLN A 63 -2.91 -1.50 21.32
N ARG A 64 -4.23 -1.56 21.19
CA ARG A 64 -5.03 -0.48 20.60
C ARG A 64 -5.80 0.22 21.70
N ALA A 65 -5.62 1.53 21.83
CA ALA A 65 -6.32 2.39 22.77
C ALA A 65 -7.07 3.48 22.01
N LYS A 66 -8.00 4.17 22.68
CA LYS A 66 -8.72 5.30 22.09
C LYS A 66 -7.77 6.44 21.67
N SER A 67 -6.67 6.61 22.39
CA SER A 67 -5.68 7.67 22.18
C SER A 67 -4.55 7.28 21.23
N GLY A 68 -4.44 6.02 20.80
CA GLY A 68 -3.33 5.58 19.97
C GLY A 68 -3.04 4.08 20.05
N THR A 69 -1.94 3.67 19.43
CA THR A 69 -1.55 2.27 19.30
C THR A 69 -0.12 2.04 19.76
N LYS A 70 0.12 1.04 20.63
CA LYS A 70 1.46 0.50 20.90
C LYS A 70 1.76 -0.62 19.91
N ALA A 71 2.89 -0.55 19.23
CA ALA A 71 3.29 -1.51 18.23
C ALA A 71 4.82 -1.64 18.15
N ALA A 72 5.31 -2.77 17.66
CA ALA A 72 6.69 -2.87 17.18
C ALA A 72 6.74 -2.58 15.69
N ILE A 73 7.73 -1.80 15.30
CA ILE A 73 8.08 -1.54 13.91
C ILE A 73 9.45 -2.13 13.60
N VAL A 74 9.69 -2.41 12.33
CA VAL A 74 11.00 -2.77 11.79
C VAL A 74 11.40 -1.72 10.77
N TRP A 75 12.52 -1.05 10.99
CA TRP A 75 13.05 -0.06 10.07
C TRP A 75 13.51 -0.72 8.77
N GLU A 76 13.01 -0.27 7.62
CA GLU A 76 13.35 -0.89 6.33
C GLU A 76 14.83 -0.69 5.95
N ARG A 77 15.49 0.35 6.47
CA ARG A 77 16.91 0.63 6.19
C ARG A 77 17.86 -0.25 6.98
N THR A 78 17.58 -0.49 8.26
CA THR A 78 18.51 -1.18 9.19
C THR A 78 18.05 -2.59 9.55
N GLY A 79 16.77 -2.91 9.33
CA GLY A 79 16.14 -4.12 9.84
C GLY A 79 15.98 -4.13 11.37
N ALA A 80 16.27 -3.03 12.06
CA ALA A 80 16.17 -2.95 13.50
C ALA A 80 14.70 -2.89 13.93
N GLU A 81 14.34 -3.74 14.89
CA GLU A 81 13.04 -3.70 15.55
C GLU A 81 13.05 -2.59 16.61
N GLN A 82 11.94 -1.86 16.71
CA GLN A 82 11.76 -0.79 17.69
C GLN A 82 10.32 -0.72 18.18
N ASP A 83 10.16 -0.64 19.50
CA ASP A 83 8.88 -0.33 20.13
C ASP A 83 8.44 1.08 19.76
N SER A 84 7.15 1.26 19.51
CA SER A 84 6.60 2.53 19.05
C SER A 84 5.22 2.82 19.64
N TRP A 85 4.94 4.11 19.82
CA TRP A 85 3.63 4.63 20.18
C TRP A 85 3.13 5.56 19.08
N PHE A 86 1.98 5.19 18.53
CA PHE A 86 1.27 5.90 17.49
C PHE A 86 0.13 6.70 18.10
N GLU A 87 0.37 7.97 18.43
CA GLU A 87 -0.67 8.84 18.99
C GLU A 87 -1.74 9.13 17.93
N GLY A 88 -3.01 8.95 18.29
CA GLY A 88 -4.17 9.21 17.44
C GLY A 88 -4.28 8.33 16.19
N SER A 89 -3.39 7.35 16.01
CA SER A 89 -3.36 6.50 14.81
C SER A 89 -3.40 5.00 15.17
N ASN A 90 -3.95 4.22 14.23
CA ASN A 90 -4.25 2.80 14.43
C ASN A 90 -3.69 1.95 13.28
N PRO A 91 -2.37 1.88 13.11
CA PRO A 91 -1.79 1.05 12.07
C PRO A 91 -2.06 -0.44 12.32
N SER A 92 -1.99 -1.24 11.26
CA SER A 92 -2.20 -2.68 11.30
C SER A 92 -0.90 -3.45 11.05
N PRO A 93 -0.76 -4.67 11.60
CA PRO A 93 0.40 -5.51 11.30
C PRO A 93 0.60 -5.68 9.79
N GLY A 94 1.85 -5.53 9.34
CA GLY A 94 2.26 -5.61 7.94
C GLY A 94 2.14 -4.30 7.17
N ASP A 95 1.51 -3.26 7.70
CA ASP A 95 1.47 -1.94 7.06
C ASP A 95 2.90 -1.40 6.89
N LEU A 96 3.18 -0.82 5.72
CA LEU A 96 4.41 -0.09 5.45
C LEU A 96 4.12 1.41 5.62
N LEU A 97 4.88 2.06 6.48
CA LEU A 97 4.67 3.44 6.88
C LEU A 97 5.88 4.29 6.53
N LEU A 98 5.64 5.52 6.09
CA LEU A 98 6.65 6.58 6.09
C LEU A 98 6.42 7.44 7.33
N LEU A 99 7.37 7.41 8.25
CA LEU A 99 7.20 7.95 9.60
C LEU A 99 8.20 9.05 9.86
N ARG A 100 7.74 10.07 10.59
CA ARG A 100 8.57 10.94 11.40
C ARG A 100 8.29 10.64 12.86
N GLY A 101 9.22 11.05 13.72
CA GLY A 101 9.06 10.88 15.14
C GLY A 101 10.36 11.15 15.85
N SER A 102 10.32 10.91 17.14
CA SER A 102 11.49 11.07 18.01
C SER A 102 11.48 9.96 19.04
N ALA A 103 12.64 9.66 19.62
CA ALA A 103 12.68 8.91 20.87
C ALA A 103 11.85 9.66 21.92
N GLY A 104 10.87 9.01 22.55
CA GLY A 104 9.94 9.71 23.43
C GLY A 104 8.96 8.82 24.19
N TRP A 105 8.43 9.38 25.28
CA TRP A 105 7.55 8.70 26.24
C TRP A 105 6.26 8.18 25.59
N GLY A 106 6.10 6.86 25.54
CA GLY A 106 4.79 6.24 25.41
C GLY A 106 4.01 6.36 26.74
N PRO A 107 2.67 6.40 26.74
CA PRO A 107 1.87 6.72 27.92
C PRO A 107 2.01 5.78 29.13
N ASP A 108 2.81 4.70 29.07
CA ASP A 108 2.89 3.70 30.13
C ASP A 108 4.11 2.75 30.05
N SER A 109 5.36 3.23 29.86
CA SER A 109 6.51 2.32 30.07
C SER A 109 7.81 3.00 30.44
N ALA A 110 8.49 2.40 31.42
CA ALA A 110 9.86 2.69 31.87
C ALA A 110 10.94 2.35 30.82
N SER A 111 10.61 2.32 29.53
CA SER A 111 11.55 2.00 28.45
C SER A 111 11.93 3.27 27.69
N PRO A 112 13.18 3.75 27.79
CA PRO A 112 13.62 5.01 27.17
C PRO A 112 13.71 4.95 25.64
N ASN A 113 13.45 3.78 25.02
CA ASN A 113 13.69 3.52 23.59
C ASN A 113 12.43 3.46 22.73
N VAL A 114 11.27 3.87 23.25
CA VAL A 114 10.03 3.93 22.46
C VAL A 114 10.13 5.06 21.42
N PHE A 115 9.82 4.72 20.17
CA PHE A 115 9.67 5.67 19.08
C PHE A 115 8.27 6.30 19.15
N TYR A 116 8.23 7.60 19.43
CA TYR A 116 6.99 8.34 19.52
C TYR A 116 6.60 8.93 18.16
N VAL A 117 5.38 8.65 17.73
CA VAL A 117 4.78 9.16 16.50
C VAL A 117 3.56 9.99 16.87
N ALA A 118 3.70 11.31 16.77
CA ALA A 118 2.63 12.27 17.01
C ALA A 118 1.60 12.28 15.85
N PRO A 119 0.40 12.86 16.06
CA PRO A 119 -0.58 13.05 14.99
C PRO A 119 0.04 13.80 13.80
N GLY A 120 -0.19 13.28 12.59
CA GLY A 120 0.38 13.84 11.35
C GLY A 120 1.85 13.47 11.08
N GLN A 121 2.50 12.69 11.95
CA GLN A 121 3.86 12.18 11.71
C GLN A 121 3.87 10.82 10.98
N VAL A 122 2.72 10.18 10.82
CA VAL A 122 2.53 9.17 9.76
C VAL A 122 2.28 9.91 8.46
N LEU A 123 3.31 10.04 7.63
CA LEU A 123 3.24 10.83 6.39
C LEU A 123 2.54 10.08 5.27
N SER A 124 2.72 8.76 5.25
CA SER A 124 2.04 7.87 4.30
C SER A 124 1.94 6.47 4.88
N SER A 125 0.94 5.72 4.44
CA SER A 125 0.74 4.33 4.82
C SER A 125 0.33 3.48 3.61
N MET A 126 0.85 2.27 3.56
CA MET A 126 0.52 1.28 2.56
C MET A 126 0.12 -0.02 3.23
N THR A 127 -1.16 -0.37 3.12
CA THR A 127 -1.67 -1.63 3.65
C THR A 127 -1.06 -2.82 2.95
N VAL A 128 -1.08 -4.00 3.58
CA VAL A 128 -0.63 -5.26 2.97
C VAL A 128 -1.32 -5.51 1.62
N GLY A 129 -2.61 -5.18 1.52
CA GLY A 129 -3.37 -5.30 0.27
C GLY A 129 -2.85 -4.38 -0.84
N ALA A 130 -2.51 -3.13 -0.50
CA ALA A 130 -1.91 -2.17 -1.42
C ALA A 130 -0.50 -2.58 -1.84
N GLN A 131 0.32 -3.09 -0.90
CA GLN A 131 1.65 -3.65 -1.19
C GLN A 131 1.56 -4.83 -2.17
N ALA A 132 0.62 -5.76 -1.97
CA ALA A 132 0.43 -6.88 -2.88
C ALA A 132 -0.06 -6.42 -4.27
N ALA A 133 -0.89 -5.38 -4.34
CA ALA A 133 -1.31 -4.78 -5.61
C ALA A 133 -0.13 -4.15 -6.34
N ALA A 134 0.73 -3.43 -5.62
CA ALA A 134 1.96 -2.85 -6.14
C ALA A 134 2.93 -3.91 -6.69
N ALA A 135 3.17 -4.98 -5.93
CA ALA A 135 4.04 -6.07 -6.36
C ALA A 135 3.52 -6.73 -7.65
N ARG A 136 2.21 -7.03 -7.73
CA ARG A 136 1.58 -7.56 -8.94
C ARG A 136 1.73 -6.62 -10.13
N HIS A 137 1.64 -5.31 -9.91
CA HIS A 137 1.84 -4.32 -10.96
C HIS A 137 3.29 -4.29 -11.45
N ARG A 138 4.29 -4.28 -10.55
CA ARG A 138 5.71 -4.35 -10.91
C ARG A 138 6.06 -5.60 -11.71
N HIS A 139 5.56 -6.78 -11.30
CA HIS A 139 5.75 -8.01 -12.06
C HIS A 139 5.14 -7.93 -13.46
N ARG A 140 4.02 -7.22 -13.62
CA ARG A 140 3.37 -7.02 -14.92
C ARG A 140 4.22 -6.12 -15.84
N LEU A 141 4.71 -4.98 -15.33
CA LEU A 141 5.57 -4.08 -16.10
C LEU A 141 6.82 -4.82 -16.60
N ALA A 142 7.49 -5.55 -15.71
CA ALA A 142 8.65 -6.37 -16.04
C ALA A 142 8.35 -7.42 -17.13
N ALA A 143 7.17 -8.07 -17.07
CA ALA A 143 6.75 -9.05 -18.07
C ALA A 143 6.39 -8.42 -19.43
N THR A 144 5.92 -7.17 -19.45
CA THR A 144 5.57 -6.46 -20.70
C THR A 144 6.73 -5.76 -21.39
N GLY A 145 7.93 -5.72 -20.78
CA GLY A 145 9.11 -5.05 -21.36
C GLY A 145 8.96 -3.53 -21.50
N VAL A 146 7.90 -2.94 -20.96
CA VAL A 146 7.69 -1.51 -20.88
C VAL A 146 8.41 -1.01 -19.63
N THR A 147 9.71 -0.75 -19.76
CA THR A 147 10.39 0.17 -18.85
C THR A 147 9.86 1.59 -19.12
N PRO A 148 9.62 2.40 -18.06
CA PRO A 148 9.33 3.82 -18.24
C PRO A 148 10.48 4.54 -18.95
#